data_AF-A0A977LB24-F1
#
_entry.id   AF-A0A977LB24-F1
#
_cell.length_a   1.000
_cell.length_b   1.000
_cell.length_c   1.000
_cell.angle_alpha   90.00
_cell.angle_beta   90.00
_cell.angle_gamma   90.00
#
_symmetry.space_group_name_H-M   'P 1'
#
loop_
_entity.id
_entity.type
_entity.pdbx_description
1 polymer ?
#
loop_
_entity_poly.entity_id
_entity_poly.type
_entity_poly.pdbx_seq_one_letter_code
_entity_poly.pdbx_strand_id
1 'polypeptide(L)'
;MIPAKLNTELPHQFLKRTEWILFTILFLMIAGFFTWSENVVITRAIKVVGRMGVMICSFLVFKRIINYGAIDSLRWKNHFSLSFYLFYLLLGFASFAWSTNPGFSALQWFMIVQSLVFSFFFTKSFAALDIFFPGHTIRLYHLIGNSVFILIAIFIIGMYINPDTFFRLTHGGEEARLGGYIMNPNELGMLAGVGVACLIFNLYRNHQKKWTLIKLAIIFYALYLTGSRSSLIGAILIILFHISQSKNKQLKTMIIAAVLVVAPLGVYKVILKDGDSSRLEEVMSMTGRLPFWTALIQEGLPREPLLGFGFMRIDYKEYFQSTHTYPGKMTHNTFMQVLMNLGFVGLTVVIFQLLFTIRGFSMEKNEKKRMLFGMLIPILINSFTEFGIFGESNYGILFYQIMIFAISFEPSPFLTRSESLRLEISAKNRS
;
A
#
# COMPACT_ATOMS: atom_id res chain seq x y z
N MET A 1 -10.76 15.98 -30.39
CA MET A 1 -10.32 14.60 -30.69
C MET A 1 -8.80 14.58 -30.67
N ILE A 2 -8.19 13.72 -29.87
CA ILE A 2 -6.74 13.49 -29.91
C ILE A 2 -6.43 12.90 -31.29
N PRO A 3 -5.58 13.52 -32.11
CA PRO A 3 -5.33 13.06 -33.48
C PRO A 3 -4.87 11.61 -33.46
N ALA A 4 -5.55 10.79 -34.26
CA ALA A 4 -5.29 9.36 -34.35
C ALA A 4 -3.86 9.12 -34.84
N LYS A 5 -3.06 8.45 -33.99
CA LYS A 5 -1.76 7.84 -34.29
C LYS A 5 -0.73 8.75 -34.98
N LEU A 6 0.04 9.47 -34.17
CA LEU A 6 1.43 9.75 -34.50
C LEU A 6 2.17 8.41 -34.57
N ASN A 7 2.30 7.85 -35.79
CA ASN A 7 2.99 6.59 -36.10
C ASN A 7 4.52 6.69 -36.00
N THR A 8 5.05 7.61 -35.20
CA THR A 8 6.48 7.71 -34.94
C THR A 8 6.91 6.54 -34.06
N GLU A 9 7.98 5.84 -34.46
CA GLU A 9 8.58 4.76 -33.67
C GLU A 9 8.73 5.21 -32.21
N LEU A 10 8.23 4.39 -31.28
CA LEU A 10 8.32 4.70 -29.85
C LEU A 10 9.82 4.81 -29.49
N PRO A 11 10.26 5.93 -28.91
CA PRO A 11 11.67 6.12 -28.59
C PRO A 11 12.05 5.23 -27.42
N HIS A 12 12.50 4.02 -27.77
CA HIS A 12 12.75 2.91 -26.85
C HIS A 12 13.71 3.32 -25.71
N GLN A 13 14.72 4.14 -26.02
CA GLN A 13 15.67 4.64 -25.02
C GLN A 13 15.01 5.55 -23.98
N PHE A 14 14.08 6.43 -24.38
CA PHE A 14 13.37 7.30 -23.46
C PHE A 14 12.48 6.50 -22.51
N LEU A 15 11.72 5.54 -23.04
CA LEU A 15 10.84 4.70 -22.25
C LEU A 15 11.63 3.82 -21.27
N LYS A 16 12.70 3.18 -21.72
CA LYS A 16 13.57 2.36 -20.84
C LYS A 16 14.18 3.18 -19.71
N ARG A 17 14.67 4.39 -20.00
CA ARG A 17 15.19 5.30 -18.96
C ARG A 17 14.09 5.74 -17.99
N THR A 18 12.90 6.05 -18.50
CA THR A 18 11.75 6.46 -17.69
C THR A 18 11.29 5.32 -16.78
N GLU A 19 11.24 4.10 -17.29
CA GLU A 19 10.92 2.90 -16.51
C GLU A 19 11.90 2.70 -15.35
N TRP A 20 13.20 2.77 -15.63
CA TRP A 20 14.23 2.65 -14.59
C TRP A 20 14.12 3.73 -13.53
N ILE A 21 13.87 4.98 -13.91
CA ILE A 21 13.72 6.06 -12.92
C ILE A 21 12.44 5.85 -12.10
N LEU A 22 11.31 5.54 -12.74
CA LEU A 22 10.05 5.23 -12.03
C LEU A 22 10.22 4.05 -11.08
N PHE A 23 10.96 3.02 -11.49
CA PHE A 23 11.30 1.88 -10.66
C PHE A 23 12.12 2.29 -9.44
N THR A 24 13.21 3.04 -9.64
CA THR A 24 14.11 3.49 -8.57
C THR A 24 13.39 4.40 -7.58
N ILE A 25 12.60 5.39 -8.05
CA ILE A 25 11.87 6.28 -7.13
C ILE A 25 10.85 5.50 -6.31
N LEU A 26 10.13 4.53 -6.89
CA LEU A 26 9.17 3.72 -6.16
C LEU A 26 9.87 2.82 -5.13
N PHE A 27 10.96 2.17 -5.52
CA PHE A 27 11.78 1.35 -4.63
C PHE A 27 12.27 2.17 -3.43
N LEU A 28 12.84 3.35 -3.68
CA LEU A 28 13.32 4.25 -2.63
C LEU A 28 12.17 4.79 -1.76
N MET A 29 11.00 5.05 -2.35
CA MET A 29 9.82 5.49 -1.59
C MET A 29 9.37 4.42 -0.59
N ILE A 30 9.28 3.15 -1.02
CA ILE A 30 8.90 2.04 -0.15
C ILE A 30 9.98 1.81 0.93
N ALA A 31 11.26 1.82 0.54
CA ALA A 31 12.40 1.72 1.46
C ALA A 31 12.41 2.86 2.50
N GLY A 32 11.88 4.03 2.15
CA GLY A 32 11.73 5.18 3.06
C GLY A 32 10.77 4.95 4.23
N PHE A 33 10.04 3.84 4.29
CA PHE A 33 9.24 3.46 5.46
C PHE A 33 10.03 2.62 6.48
N PHE A 34 11.18 2.07 6.11
CA PHE A 34 11.96 1.16 6.93
C PHE A 34 12.78 1.91 7.99
N THR A 35 13.01 1.26 9.12
CA THR A 35 13.84 1.80 10.20
C THR A 35 15.29 1.39 9.97
N TRP A 36 16.09 2.31 9.43
CA TRP A 36 17.48 2.05 9.04
C TRP A 36 18.49 2.24 10.17
N SER A 37 18.09 2.88 11.27
CA SER A 37 18.97 3.18 12.40
C SER A 37 18.21 3.05 13.72
N GLU A 38 18.91 2.55 14.75
CA GLU A 38 18.40 2.51 16.12
C GLU A 38 18.14 3.91 16.69
N ASN A 39 18.87 4.90 16.19
CA ASN A 39 18.68 6.27 16.58
C ASN A 39 17.41 6.84 15.91
N VAL A 40 16.40 7.10 16.74
CA VAL A 40 15.10 7.63 16.32
C VAL A 40 15.22 8.95 15.55
N VAL A 41 16.17 9.82 15.91
CA VAL A 41 16.40 11.11 15.23
C VAL A 41 16.96 10.88 13.84
N ILE A 42 17.98 10.03 13.71
CA ILE A 42 18.59 9.68 12.42
C ILE A 42 17.55 9.02 11.52
N THR A 43 16.80 8.03 12.04
CA THR A 43 15.74 7.37 11.28
C THR A 43 14.68 8.37 10.82
N ARG A 44 14.20 9.28 11.69
CA ARG A 44 13.22 10.30 11.29
C ARG A 44 13.77 11.23 10.21
N ALA A 45 15.01 11.67 10.34
CA ALA A 45 15.65 12.54 9.35
C ALA A 45 15.76 11.83 7.98
N ILE A 46 16.25 10.59 7.96
CA ILE A 46 16.34 9.77 6.73
C ILE A 46 14.96 9.58 6.10
N LYS A 47 13.94 9.21 6.90
CA LYS A 47 12.58 9.00 6.41
C LYS A 47 12.02 10.29 5.80
N VAL A 48 12.10 11.41 6.52
CA VAL A 48 11.50 12.68 6.09
C VAL A 48 12.22 13.28 4.88
N VAL A 49 13.54 13.39 4.94
CA VAL A 49 14.36 14.00 3.88
C VAL A 49 14.42 13.09 2.65
N GLY A 50 14.63 11.79 2.84
CA GLY A 50 14.65 10.81 1.76
C GLY A 50 13.32 10.78 1.00
N ARG A 51 12.19 10.73 1.71
CA ARG A 51 10.86 10.77 1.07
C ARG A 51 10.58 12.10 0.38
N MET A 52 11.06 13.22 0.93
CA MET A 52 10.96 14.52 0.26
C MET A 52 11.72 14.53 -1.07
N GLY A 53 12.96 14.03 -1.09
CA GLY A 53 13.76 13.93 -2.31
C GLY A 53 13.08 13.05 -3.36
N VAL A 54 12.55 11.89 -2.96
CA VAL A 54 11.84 10.98 -3.85
C VAL A 54 10.51 11.58 -4.36
N MET A 55 9.79 12.32 -3.52
CA MET A 55 8.60 13.07 -3.91
C MET A 55 8.93 14.12 -4.98
N ILE A 56 9.99 14.91 -4.80
CA ILE A 56 10.47 15.88 -5.80
C ILE A 56 10.87 15.17 -7.10
N CYS A 57 11.60 14.05 -7.01
CA CYS A 57 11.96 13.25 -8.18
C CYS A 57 10.73 12.76 -8.96
N SER A 58 9.64 12.37 -8.29
CA SER A 58 8.40 11.97 -8.98
C SER A 58 7.78 13.12 -9.79
N PHE A 59 7.83 14.35 -9.28
CA PHE A 59 7.43 15.55 -10.01
C PHE A 59 8.35 15.82 -11.21
N LEU A 60 9.66 15.70 -11.04
CA LEU A 60 10.63 15.89 -12.12
C LEU A 60 10.46 14.86 -13.24
N VAL A 61 10.15 13.60 -12.91
CA VAL A 61 9.82 12.57 -13.90
C VAL A 61 8.55 12.92 -14.67
N PHE A 62 7.51 13.35 -13.96
CA PHE A 62 6.29 13.82 -14.61
C PHE A 62 6.58 14.97 -15.59
N LYS A 63 7.31 16.01 -15.15
CA LYS A 63 7.73 17.12 -16.02
C LYS A 63 8.59 16.67 -17.19
N ARG A 64 9.47 15.70 -16.99
CA ARG A 64 10.26 15.11 -18.07
C ARG A 64 9.39 14.44 -19.12
N ILE A 65 8.35 13.69 -18.71
CA ILE A 65 7.39 13.07 -19.64
C ILE A 65 6.63 14.12 -20.45
N ILE A 66 6.17 15.19 -19.78
CA ILE A 66 5.52 16.34 -20.44
C ILE A 66 6.47 17.04 -21.42
N ASN A 67 7.72 17.31 -21.01
CA ASN A 67 8.71 17.96 -21.88
C ASN A 67 9.12 17.10 -23.07
N TYR A 68 9.02 15.78 -22.96
CA TYR A 68 9.32 14.86 -24.04
C TYR A 68 8.21 14.79 -25.11
N GLY A 69 7.02 15.35 -24.84
CA GLY A 69 5.94 15.47 -25.82
C GLY A 69 4.58 14.96 -25.36
N ALA A 70 4.41 14.64 -24.08
CA ALA A 70 3.07 14.50 -23.49
C ALA A 70 2.48 15.87 -23.11
N ILE A 71 1.16 15.92 -22.94
CA ILE A 71 0.49 17.08 -22.35
C ILE A 71 -0.13 16.70 -21.01
N ASP A 72 -0.23 17.67 -20.11
CA ASP A 72 -1.04 17.57 -18.91
C ASP A 72 -2.54 17.83 -19.18
N SER A 73 -3.15 17.05 -20.08
CA SER A 73 -4.57 17.20 -20.47
C SER A 73 -5.48 16.23 -19.71
N LEU A 74 -5.16 15.95 -18.44
CA LEU A 74 -5.90 15.01 -17.61
C LEU A 74 -7.04 15.73 -16.90
N ARG A 75 -8.26 15.18 -17.02
CA ARG A 75 -9.40 15.62 -16.20
C ARG A 75 -9.57 14.69 -15.01
N TRP A 76 -10.11 15.26 -13.94
CA TRP A 76 -10.45 14.53 -12.73
C TRP A 76 -11.72 13.71 -12.93
N LYS A 77 -11.71 12.46 -12.45
CA LYS A 77 -12.84 11.53 -12.36
C LYS A 77 -12.92 11.03 -10.91
N ASN A 78 -14.08 10.52 -10.50
CA ASN A 78 -14.26 9.90 -9.17
C ASN A 78 -13.89 10.84 -8.01
N HIS A 79 -14.21 12.14 -8.14
CA HIS A 79 -13.78 13.19 -7.19
C HIS A 79 -14.03 12.83 -5.73
N PHE A 80 -15.16 12.21 -5.40
CA PHE A 80 -15.51 11.85 -4.03
C PHE A 80 -14.48 10.93 -3.34
N SER A 81 -13.84 10.00 -4.06
CA SER A 81 -12.80 9.13 -3.47
C SER A 81 -11.62 9.95 -2.96
N LEU A 82 -11.17 10.95 -3.73
CA LEU A 82 -10.09 11.85 -3.34
C LEU A 82 -10.56 12.91 -2.34
N SER A 83 -11.72 13.53 -2.56
CA SER A 83 -12.25 14.60 -1.71
C SER A 83 -12.46 14.14 -0.27
N PHE A 84 -13.02 12.94 -0.05
CA PHE A 84 -13.16 12.42 1.31
C PHE A 84 -11.81 12.02 1.94
N TYR A 85 -10.83 11.60 1.13
CA TYR A 85 -9.47 11.37 1.63
C TYR A 85 -8.79 12.67 2.06
N LEU A 86 -8.95 13.74 1.26
CA LEU A 86 -8.48 15.08 1.62
C LEU A 86 -9.21 15.61 2.85
N PHE A 87 -10.51 15.36 2.99
CA PHE A 87 -11.28 15.74 4.18
C PHE A 87 -10.78 15.00 5.43
N TYR A 88 -10.44 13.71 5.33
CA TYR A 88 -9.78 12.98 6.42
C TYR A 88 -8.45 13.64 6.84
N LEU A 89 -7.62 14.07 5.87
CA LEU A 89 -6.38 14.78 6.18
C LEU A 89 -6.62 16.18 6.76
N LEU A 90 -7.63 16.90 6.29
CA LEU A 90 -8.01 18.21 6.84
C LEU A 90 -8.52 18.08 8.27
N LEU A 91 -9.33 17.05 8.58
CA LEU A 91 -9.73 16.73 9.94
C LEU A 91 -8.52 16.37 10.80
N GLY A 92 -7.59 15.59 10.27
CA GLY A 92 -6.31 15.29 10.92
C GLY A 92 -5.51 16.55 11.25
N PHE A 93 -5.42 17.49 10.32
CA PHE A 93 -4.76 18.78 10.53
C PHE A 93 -5.48 19.64 11.59
N ALA A 94 -6.80 19.78 11.48
CA ALA A 94 -7.61 20.50 12.46
C ALA A 94 -7.44 19.93 13.87
N SER A 95 -7.30 18.61 13.98
CA SER A 95 -7.12 17.92 15.25
C SER A 95 -5.85 18.25 16.02
N PHE A 96 -4.89 18.96 15.41
CA PHE A 96 -3.74 19.46 16.13
C PHE A 96 -4.14 20.46 17.23
N ALA A 97 -5.29 21.11 17.11
CA ALA A 97 -5.82 22.03 18.11
C ALA A 97 -6.23 21.33 19.42
N TRP A 98 -6.55 20.02 19.39
CA TRP A 98 -6.96 19.26 20.58
C TRP A 98 -6.13 17.99 20.83
N SER A 99 -5.13 17.71 19.99
CA SER A 99 -4.17 16.61 20.20
C SER A 99 -3.24 16.93 21.37
N THR A 100 -3.00 15.97 22.25
CA THR A 100 -2.04 16.13 23.36
C THR A 100 -0.58 16.04 22.94
N ASN A 101 -0.30 15.59 21.72
CA ASN A 101 1.05 15.61 21.16
C ASN A 101 1.00 16.11 19.71
N PRO A 102 0.77 17.42 19.50
CA PRO A 102 0.62 17.99 18.16
C PRO A 102 1.88 17.81 17.32
N GLY A 103 3.07 17.75 17.92
CA GLY A 103 4.32 17.49 17.21
C GLY A 103 4.36 16.11 16.54
N PHE A 104 3.95 15.06 17.25
CA PHE A 104 3.85 13.72 16.67
C PHE A 104 2.74 13.65 15.62
N SER A 105 1.57 14.22 15.90
CA SER A 105 0.45 14.31 14.94
C SER A 105 0.86 15.03 13.65
N ALA A 106 1.55 16.16 13.76
CA ALA A 106 2.04 16.95 12.63
C ALA A 106 3.07 16.19 11.80
N LEU A 107 4.02 15.50 12.46
CA LEU A 107 5.01 14.69 11.76
C LEU A 107 4.35 13.56 10.95
N GLN A 108 3.39 12.85 11.54
CA GLN A 108 2.68 11.76 10.86
C GLN A 108 1.83 12.28 9.71
N TRP A 109 1.11 13.38 9.92
CA TRP A 109 0.32 14.02 8.88
C TRP A 109 1.19 14.48 7.72
N PHE A 110 2.32 15.12 8.01
CA PHE A 110 3.27 15.57 7.00
C PHE A 110 3.79 14.41 6.15
N MET A 111 4.18 13.31 6.79
CA MET A 111 4.60 12.10 6.07
C MET A 111 3.48 11.52 5.19
N ILE A 112 2.23 11.52 5.65
CA ILE A 112 1.09 11.04 4.85
C ILE A 112 0.83 11.96 3.65
N VAL A 113 0.96 13.28 3.82
CA VAL A 113 0.85 14.27 2.74
C VAL A 113 2.00 14.11 1.73
N GLN A 114 3.24 13.85 2.18
CA GLN A 114 4.36 13.55 1.29
C GLN A 114 4.04 12.33 0.38
N SER A 115 3.49 11.26 0.96
CA SER A 115 3.05 10.10 0.18
C SER A 115 1.92 10.44 -0.78
N LEU A 116 1.00 11.32 -0.38
CA LEU A 116 -0.12 11.73 -1.23
C LEU A 116 0.38 12.48 -2.46
N VAL A 117 1.27 13.46 -2.27
CA VAL A 117 1.88 14.25 -3.35
C VAL A 117 2.74 13.37 -4.25
N PHE A 118 3.53 12.45 -3.68
CA PHE A 118 4.25 11.44 -4.45
C PHE A 118 3.29 10.61 -5.31
N SER A 119 2.25 10.05 -4.70
CA SER A 119 1.25 9.20 -5.37
C SER A 119 0.51 9.94 -6.49
N PHE A 120 0.26 11.24 -6.31
CA PHE A 120 -0.31 12.11 -7.32
C PHE A 120 0.59 12.17 -8.56
N PHE A 121 1.84 12.64 -8.44
CA PHE A 121 2.74 12.79 -9.60
C PHE A 121 3.18 11.46 -10.19
N PHE A 122 3.40 10.45 -9.34
CA PHE A 122 3.75 9.11 -9.76
C PHE A 122 2.66 8.51 -10.64
N THR A 123 1.41 8.51 -10.18
CA THR A 123 0.29 7.96 -10.95
C THR A 123 -0.04 8.80 -12.18
N LYS A 124 0.11 10.13 -12.09
CA LYS A 124 -0.06 11.05 -13.22
C LYS A 124 0.96 10.77 -14.34
N SER A 125 2.17 10.35 -13.99
CA SER A 125 3.18 9.90 -14.95
C SER A 125 2.72 8.67 -15.73
N PHE A 126 2.09 7.69 -15.07
CA PHE A 126 1.49 6.54 -15.78
C PHE A 126 0.32 6.94 -16.67
N ALA A 127 -0.57 7.81 -16.19
CA ALA A 127 -1.69 8.29 -17.00
C ALA A 127 -1.21 9.01 -18.27
N ALA A 128 -0.17 9.85 -18.16
CA ALA A 128 0.45 10.49 -19.31
C ALA A 128 1.12 9.48 -20.25
N LEU A 129 1.82 8.48 -19.71
CA LEU A 129 2.42 7.40 -20.52
C LEU A 129 1.35 6.61 -21.29
N ASP A 130 0.28 6.17 -20.62
CA ASP A 130 -0.78 5.35 -21.21
C ASP A 130 -1.54 6.11 -22.33
N ILE A 131 -1.67 7.44 -22.22
CA ILE A 131 -2.35 8.27 -23.22
C ILE A 131 -1.43 8.61 -24.41
N PHE A 132 -0.21 9.08 -24.15
CA PHE A 132 0.64 9.69 -25.17
C PHE A 132 1.69 8.74 -25.77
N PHE A 133 1.93 7.58 -25.14
CA PHE A 133 2.90 6.58 -25.60
C PHE A 133 2.25 5.19 -25.73
N PRO A 134 1.14 5.06 -26.49
CA PRO A 134 0.38 3.83 -26.57
C PRO A 134 1.28 2.66 -26.97
N GLY A 135 1.14 1.53 -26.27
CA GLY A 135 1.97 0.34 -26.51
C GLY A 135 3.24 0.25 -25.65
N HIS A 136 3.55 1.25 -24.81
CA HIS A 136 4.67 1.12 -23.86
C HIS A 136 4.49 -0.10 -22.92
N THR A 137 5.63 -0.67 -22.53
CA THR A 137 5.71 -1.85 -21.64
C THR A 137 5.65 -1.49 -20.15
N ILE A 138 5.85 -0.22 -19.80
CA ILE A 138 5.86 0.27 -18.42
C ILE A 138 4.48 0.05 -17.78
N ARG A 139 4.39 -0.71 -16.69
CA ARG A 139 3.11 -1.00 -16.01
C ARG A 139 3.26 -0.84 -14.50
N LEU A 140 2.25 -0.25 -13.86
CA LEU A 140 2.27 0.03 -12.43
C LEU A 140 2.49 -1.24 -11.59
N TYR A 141 1.72 -2.29 -11.85
CA TYR A 141 1.87 -3.58 -11.17
C TYR A 141 3.24 -4.22 -11.43
N HIS A 142 3.86 -4.00 -12.60
CA HIS A 142 5.19 -4.53 -12.89
C HIS A 142 6.25 -3.85 -12.02
N LEU A 143 6.19 -2.52 -11.91
CA LEU A 143 7.11 -1.76 -11.06
C LEU A 143 6.91 -2.10 -9.58
N ILE A 144 5.68 -2.07 -9.07
CA ILE A 144 5.38 -2.42 -7.67
C ILE A 144 5.86 -3.83 -7.36
N GLY A 145 5.50 -4.82 -8.19
CA GLY A 145 5.89 -6.21 -7.98
C GLY A 145 7.39 -6.43 -7.97
N ASN A 146 8.13 -5.78 -8.87
CA ASN A 146 9.60 -5.86 -8.88
C ASN A 146 10.24 -5.12 -7.70
N SER A 147 9.71 -3.95 -7.31
CA SER A 147 10.25 -3.19 -6.18
C SER A 147 10.09 -3.99 -4.89
N VAL A 148 8.90 -4.58 -4.68
CA VAL A 148 8.65 -5.49 -3.56
C VAL A 148 9.59 -6.69 -3.61
N PHE A 149 9.73 -7.34 -4.76
CA PHE A 149 10.63 -8.49 -4.89
C PHE A 149 12.06 -8.17 -4.46
N ILE A 150 12.63 -7.06 -4.92
CA ILE A 150 14.01 -6.68 -4.56
C ILE A 150 14.11 -6.38 -3.05
N LEU A 151 13.14 -5.67 -2.48
CA LEU A 151 13.13 -5.41 -1.04
C LEU A 151 13.04 -6.72 -0.24
N ILE A 152 12.15 -7.63 -0.62
CA ILE A 152 12.03 -8.94 0.04
C ILE A 152 13.32 -9.77 -0.10
N ALA A 153 13.97 -9.74 -1.26
CA ALA A 153 15.26 -10.41 -1.45
C ALA A 153 16.34 -9.84 -0.51
N ILE A 154 16.37 -8.52 -0.27
CA ILE A 154 17.26 -7.90 0.73
C ILE A 154 16.98 -8.45 2.13
N PHE A 155 15.71 -8.64 2.53
CA PHE A 155 15.38 -9.24 3.82
C PHE A 155 15.82 -10.70 3.94
N ILE A 156 15.60 -11.50 2.89
CA ILE A 156 16.04 -12.90 2.87
C ILE A 156 17.56 -13.00 2.94
N ILE A 157 18.30 -12.19 2.18
CA ILE A 157 19.76 -12.20 2.23
C ILE A 157 20.23 -11.68 3.60
N GLY A 158 19.64 -10.58 4.07
CA GLY A 158 19.95 -9.95 5.34
C GLY A 158 19.77 -10.89 6.53
N MET A 159 18.76 -11.76 6.52
CA MET A 159 18.53 -12.71 7.61
C MET A 159 19.64 -13.77 7.74
N TYR A 160 20.36 -14.08 6.65
CA TYR A 160 21.50 -14.99 6.69
C TYR A 160 22.81 -14.27 7.03
N ILE A 161 22.97 -13.01 6.62
CA ILE A 161 24.18 -12.23 6.86
C ILE A 161 24.20 -11.61 8.28
N ASN A 162 23.06 -11.09 8.72
CA ASN A 162 22.89 -10.41 10.00
C ASN A 162 21.51 -10.76 10.60
N PRO A 163 21.35 -11.97 11.15
CA PRO A 163 20.08 -12.44 11.68
C PRO A 163 19.53 -11.53 12.78
N ASP A 164 20.38 -10.97 13.65
CA ASP A 164 19.93 -10.13 14.78
C ASP A 164 19.20 -8.87 14.35
N THR A 165 19.54 -8.33 13.17
CA THR A 165 18.88 -7.14 12.62
C THR A 165 17.58 -7.47 11.89
N PHE A 166 17.52 -8.64 11.22
CA PHE A 166 16.44 -9.02 10.31
C PHE A 166 15.42 -10.00 10.91
N PHE A 167 15.76 -10.67 12.02
CA PHE A 167 14.84 -11.46 12.82
C PHE A 167 14.52 -10.77 14.13
N ARG A 168 13.25 -10.84 14.51
CA ARG A 168 12.79 -10.45 15.84
C ARG A 168 12.27 -11.68 16.55
N LEU A 169 12.80 -11.93 17.74
CA LEU A 169 12.27 -12.96 18.63
C LEU A 169 10.97 -12.47 19.27
N THR A 170 9.95 -13.31 19.25
CA THR A 170 8.64 -13.10 19.86
C THR A 170 8.31 -14.27 20.78
N HIS A 171 7.32 -14.10 21.68
CA HIS A 171 6.92 -15.14 22.65
C HIS A 171 8.09 -15.66 23.50
N GLY A 172 8.82 -14.74 24.16
CA GLY A 172 9.91 -15.14 25.05
C GLY A 172 11.13 -15.77 24.36
N GLY A 173 11.22 -15.73 23.03
CA GLY A 173 12.33 -16.33 22.29
C GLY A 173 11.94 -17.53 21.41
N GLU A 174 10.73 -18.05 21.57
CA GLU A 174 10.28 -19.27 20.88
C GLU A 174 10.13 -19.08 19.37
N GLU A 175 9.90 -17.84 18.92
CA GLU A 175 9.54 -17.57 17.53
C GLU A 175 10.37 -16.44 16.92
N ALA A 176 11.23 -16.80 15.97
CA ALA A 176 11.93 -15.86 15.11
C ALA A 176 11.03 -15.45 13.93
N ARG A 177 10.77 -14.15 13.79
CA ARG A 177 9.93 -13.59 12.72
C ARG A 177 10.73 -12.65 11.84
N LEU A 178 10.67 -12.87 10.52
CA LEU A 178 11.34 -12.03 9.53
C LEU A 178 10.74 -10.63 9.51
N GLY A 179 11.60 -9.62 9.61
CA GLY A 179 11.24 -8.20 9.72
C GLY A 179 12.20 -7.49 10.68
N GLY A 180 12.50 -8.17 11.79
CA GLY A 180 13.54 -7.75 12.73
C GLY A 180 13.28 -6.38 13.34
N TYR A 181 14.36 -5.63 13.54
CA TYR A 181 14.31 -4.25 13.98
C TYR A 181 13.89 -3.29 12.85
N ILE A 182 14.20 -3.65 11.60
CA ILE A 182 14.01 -2.80 10.42
C ILE A 182 12.53 -2.57 10.13
N MET A 183 11.72 -3.62 10.25
CA MET A 183 10.32 -3.59 9.85
C MET A 183 9.47 -4.55 10.70
N ASN A 184 8.24 -4.14 11.00
CA ASN A 184 7.28 -5.02 11.64
C ASN A 184 7.00 -6.25 10.72
N PRO A 185 7.07 -7.49 11.23
CA PRO A 185 6.83 -8.69 10.41
C PRO A 185 5.45 -8.72 9.72
N ASN A 186 4.41 -8.21 10.37
CA ASN A 186 3.05 -8.17 9.79
C ASN A 186 3.00 -7.21 8.60
N GLU A 187 3.69 -6.09 8.75
CA GLU A 187 3.88 -5.12 7.69
C GLU A 187 4.65 -5.73 6.50
N LEU A 188 5.80 -6.36 6.76
CA LEU A 188 6.57 -7.05 5.72
C LEU A 188 5.72 -8.12 5.00
N GLY A 189 4.84 -8.82 5.74
CA GLY A 189 3.87 -9.75 5.18
C GLY A 189 2.84 -9.08 4.26
N MET A 190 2.29 -7.92 4.63
CA MET A 190 1.41 -7.13 3.75
C MET A 190 2.14 -6.72 2.46
N LEU A 191 3.39 -6.25 2.59
CA LEU A 191 4.22 -5.87 1.44
C LEU A 191 4.42 -7.05 0.48
N ALA A 192 4.75 -8.23 1.00
CA ALA A 192 4.84 -9.47 0.24
C ALA A 192 3.51 -9.81 -0.46
N GLY A 193 2.37 -9.68 0.24
CA GLY A 193 1.04 -9.89 -0.34
C GLY A 193 0.74 -8.95 -1.53
N VAL A 194 1.08 -7.66 -1.41
CA VAL A 194 0.97 -6.70 -2.53
C VAL A 194 1.89 -7.09 -3.70
N GLY A 195 3.11 -7.54 -3.41
CA GLY A 195 4.04 -8.06 -4.41
C GLY A 195 3.48 -9.26 -5.18
N VAL A 196 2.88 -10.23 -4.48
CA VAL A 196 2.19 -11.38 -5.09
C VAL A 196 1.06 -10.91 -5.99
N ALA A 197 0.16 -10.05 -5.50
CA ALA A 197 -0.96 -9.52 -6.28
C ALA A 197 -0.51 -8.85 -7.57
N CYS A 198 0.59 -8.09 -7.51
CA CYS A 198 1.14 -7.38 -8.66
C CYS A 198 1.85 -8.30 -9.67
N LEU A 199 2.69 -9.23 -9.20
CA LEU A 199 3.47 -10.11 -10.07
C LEU A 199 2.60 -11.16 -10.79
N ILE A 200 1.44 -11.53 -10.26
CA ILE A 200 0.48 -12.43 -10.95
C ILE A 200 0.07 -11.86 -12.32
N PHE A 201 -0.01 -10.54 -12.50
CA PHE A 201 -0.32 -9.93 -13.79
C PHE A 201 0.76 -10.17 -14.85
N ASN A 202 2.02 -10.36 -14.46
CA ASN A 202 3.08 -10.75 -15.40
C ASN A 202 2.82 -12.16 -15.96
N LEU A 203 2.24 -13.06 -15.15
CA LEU A 203 1.85 -14.40 -15.61
C LEU A 203 0.72 -14.33 -16.64
N TYR A 204 -0.30 -13.50 -16.41
CA TYR A 204 -1.41 -13.30 -17.36
C TYR A 204 -0.96 -12.78 -18.72
N ARG A 205 0.05 -11.91 -18.73
CA ARG A 205 0.61 -11.36 -19.96
C ARG A 205 1.71 -12.22 -20.59
N ASN A 206 1.94 -13.42 -20.06
CA ASN A 206 3.03 -14.30 -20.46
C ASN A 206 4.43 -13.64 -20.41
N HIS A 207 4.59 -12.58 -19.60
CA HIS A 207 5.82 -11.82 -19.52
C HIS A 207 6.82 -12.50 -18.57
N GLN A 208 7.92 -13.02 -19.11
CA GLN A 208 8.99 -13.68 -18.33
C GLN A 208 8.46 -14.70 -17.30
N LYS A 209 7.57 -15.62 -17.71
CA LYS A 209 6.86 -16.53 -16.80
C LYS A 209 7.75 -17.25 -15.80
N LYS A 210 8.84 -17.88 -16.29
CA LYS A 210 9.77 -18.64 -15.45
C LYS A 210 10.37 -17.76 -14.35
N TRP A 211 10.78 -16.54 -14.72
CA TRP A 211 11.37 -15.60 -13.77
C TRP A 211 10.34 -15.04 -12.78
N THR A 212 9.11 -14.81 -13.24
CA THR A 212 8.00 -14.41 -12.37
C THR A 212 7.68 -15.49 -11.33
N LEU A 213 7.72 -16.77 -11.71
CA LEU A 213 7.51 -17.89 -10.77
C LEU A 213 8.60 -17.94 -9.69
N ILE A 214 9.87 -17.71 -10.06
CA ILE A 214 10.98 -17.66 -9.10
C ILE A 214 10.80 -16.48 -8.13
N LYS A 215 10.43 -15.29 -8.64
CA LYS A 215 10.12 -14.12 -7.80
C LYS A 215 8.99 -14.42 -6.81
N LEU A 216 7.92 -15.04 -7.28
CA LEU A 216 6.79 -15.43 -6.44
C LEU A 216 7.22 -16.44 -5.36
N ALA A 217 8.00 -17.46 -5.70
CA ALA A 217 8.49 -18.45 -4.74
C ALA A 217 9.30 -17.80 -3.61
N ILE A 218 10.20 -16.88 -3.96
CA ILE A 218 11.00 -16.12 -2.99
C ILE A 218 10.09 -15.26 -2.09
N ILE A 219 9.09 -14.58 -2.66
CA ILE A 219 8.15 -13.77 -1.87
C ILE A 219 7.30 -14.64 -0.94
N PHE A 220 6.81 -15.80 -1.39
CA PHE A 220 6.08 -16.72 -0.53
C PHE A 220 6.94 -17.28 0.59
N TYR A 221 8.21 -17.57 0.32
CA TYR A 221 9.15 -18.00 1.34
C TYR A 221 9.34 -16.94 2.42
N ALA A 222 9.61 -15.68 2.05
CA ALA A 222 9.66 -14.58 3.01
C ALA A 222 8.33 -14.40 3.75
N LEU A 223 7.20 -14.45 3.05
CA LEU A 223 5.87 -14.32 3.66
C LEU A 223 5.66 -15.38 4.75
N TYR A 224 6.04 -16.62 4.50
CA TYR A 224 6.00 -17.67 5.52
C TYR A 224 6.89 -17.33 6.73
N LEU A 225 8.12 -16.88 6.49
CA LEU A 225 9.06 -16.50 7.55
C LEU A 225 8.64 -15.27 8.37
N THR A 226 7.77 -14.41 7.84
CA THR A 226 7.22 -13.30 8.64
C THR A 226 6.33 -13.79 9.80
N GLY A 227 5.82 -15.01 9.72
CA GLY A 227 4.84 -15.54 10.68
C GLY A 227 3.51 -14.76 10.72
N SER A 228 3.24 -13.90 9.72
CA SER A 228 2.03 -13.08 9.69
C SER A 228 0.83 -13.88 9.20
N ARG A 229 -0.02 -14.32 10.14
CA ARG A 229 -1.25 -15.09 9.85
C ARG A 229 -2.18 -14.33 8.90
N SER A 230 -2.41 -13.05 9.15
CA SER A 230 -3.31 -12.22 8.33
C SER A 230 -2.78 -12.03 6.91
N SER A 231 -1.47 -11.85 6.75
CA SER A 231 -0.86 -11.72 5.41
C SER A 231 -0.87 -13.04 4.63
N LEU A 232 -0.70 -14.18 5.30
CA LEU A 232 -0.87 -15.51 4.67
C LEU A 232 -2.30 -15.74 4.18
N ILE A 233 -3.30 -15.42 5.01
CA ILE A 233 -4.71 -15.43 4.61
C ILE A 233 -4.94 -14.49 3.42
N GLY A 234 -4.36 -13.29 3.46
CA GLY A 234 -4.43 -12.35 2.35
C GLY A 234 -3.83 -12.89 1.06
N ALA A 235 -2.69 -13.58 1.11
CA ALA A 235 -2.10 -14.20 -0.06
C ALA A 235 -2.97 -15.33 -0.63
N ILE A 236 -3.58 -16.16 0.23
CA ILE A 236 -4.54 -17.18 -0.21
C ILE A 236 -5.74 -16.51 -0.89
N LEU A 237 -6.29 -15.45 -0.31
CA LEU A 237 -7.41 -14.71 -0.89
C LEU A 237 -7.06 -14.04 -2.23
N ILE A 238 -5.83 -13.53 -2.39
CA ILE A 238 -5.32 -13.02 -3.67
C ILE A 238 -5.27 -14.14 -4.72
N ILE A 239 -4.74 -15.31 -4.36
CA ILE A 239 -4.67 -16.48 -5.23
C ILE A 239 -6.09 -16.89 -5.66
N LEU A 240 -7.00 -17.09 -4.70
CA LEU A 240 -8.39 -17.45 -4.97
C LEU A 240 -9.11 -16.38 -5.82
N PHE A 241 -8.89 -15.10 -5.53
CA PHE A 241 -9.40 -13.99 -6.33
C PHE A 241 -8.94 -14.12 -7.77
N HIS A 242 -7.64 -14.27 -8.02
CA HIS A 242 -7.09 -14.37 -9.37
C HIS A 242 -7.51 -15.64 -10.12
N ILE A 243 -7.67 -16.76 -9.42
CA ILE A 243 -8.15 -18.02 -10.00
C ILE A 243 -9.63 -17.95 -10.34
N SER A 244 -10.45 -17.28 -9.52
CA SER A 244 -11.86 -17.08 -9.80
C SER A 244 -12.10 -16.33 -11.13
N GLN A 245 -11.11 -15.56 -11.57
CA GLN A 245 -11.10 -14.83 -12.84
C GLN A 245 -10.62 -15.65 -14.04
N SER A 246 -10.06 -16.85 -13.82
CA SER A 246 -9.60 -17.74 -14.88
C SER A 246 -10.77 -18.45 -15.56
N LYS A 247 -10.71 -18.58 -16.89
CA LYS A 247 -11.70 -19.35 -17.67
C LYS A 247 -11.46 -20.86 -17.60
N ASN A 248 -10.27 -21.30 -17.18
CA ASN A 248 -9.91 -22.72 -17.12
C ASN A 248 -10.53 -23.37 -15.87
N LYS A 249 -11.62 -24.14 -16.08
CA LYS A 249 -12.34 -24.86 -15.01
C LYS A 249 -11.45 -25.88 -14.28
N GLN A 250 -10.59 -26.60 -15.02
CA GLN A 250 -9.70 -27.60 -14.42
C GLN A 250 -8.68 -26.96 -13.48
N LEU A 251 -8.04 -25.87 -13.90
CA LEU A 251 -7.09 -25.12 -13.06
C LEU A 251 -7.78 -24.60 -11.79
N LYS A 252 -9.01 -24.10 -11.93
CA LYS A 252 -9.81 -23.60 -10.81
C LYS A 252 -10.09 -24.72 -9.79
N THR A 253 -10.59 -25.86 -10.24
CA THR A 253 -10.88 -27.01 -9.37
C THR A 253 -9.60 -27.53 -8.70
N MET A 254 -8.50 -27.67 -9.45
CA MET A 254 -7.23 -28.16 -8.94
C MET A 254 -6.69 -27.28 -7.81
N ILE A 255 -6.69 -25.96 -7.99
CA ILE A 255 -6.15 -25.07 -6.95
C ILE A 255 -7.10 -24.97 -5.76
N ILE A 256 -8.42 -24.96 -5.96
CA ILE A 256 -9.37 -25.00 -4.84
C ILE A 256 -9.17 -26.29 -4.04
N ALA A 257 -9.02 -27.44 -4.68
CA ALA A 257 -8.72 -28.71 -4.02
C ALA A 257 -7.37 -28.64 -3.26
N ALA A 258 -6.32 -28.10 -3.88
CA ALA A 258 -5.03 -27.92 -3.23
C ALA A 258 -5.13 -27.01 -1.99
N VAL A 259 -5.87 -25.89 -2.07
CA VAL A 259 -6.13 -25.01 -0.93
C VAL A 259 -6.92 -25.74 0.14
N LEU A 260 -7.95 -26.53 -0.20
CA LEU A 260 -8.74 -27.29 0.79
C LEU A 260 -7.90 -28.37 1.50
N VAL A 261 -6.89 -28.93 0.85
CA VAL A 261 -5.97 -29.91 1.45
C VAL A 261 -4.91 -29.22 2.31
N VAL A 262 -4.34 -28.12 1.83
CA VAL A 262 -3.26 -27.40 2.52
C VAL A 262 -3.78 -26.51 3.65
N ALA A 263 -4.99 -25.94 3.52
CA ALA A 263 -5.54 -25.01 4.50
C ALA A 263 -5.68 -25.62 5.90
N PRO A 264 -6.22 -26.84 6.10
CA PRO A 264 -6.25 -27.47 7.42
C PRO A 264 -4.86 -27.64 8.03
N LEU A 265 -3.86 -28.04 7.23
CA LEU A 265 -2.48 -28.17 7.70
C LEU A 265 -1.86 -26.80 8.04
N GLY A 266 -2.14 -25.79 7.24
CA GLY A 266 -1.71 -24.41 7.47
C GLY A 266 -2.38 -23.82 8.72
N VAL A 267 -3.68 -24.06 8.91
CA VAL A 267 -4.42 -23.69 10.13
C VAL A 267 -3.81 -24.40 11.32
N TYR A 268 -3.61 -25.72 11.26
CA TYR A 268 -3.05 -26.48 12.36
C TYR A 268 -1.63 -26.03 12.74
N LYS A 269 -0.72 -25.89 11.76
CA LYS A 269 0.69 -25.55 12.02
C LYS A 269 0.93 -24.06 12.25
N VAL A 270 0.28 -23.19 11.50
CA VAL A 270 0.55 -21.73 11.54
C VAL A 270 -0.39 -21.01 12.51
N ILE A 271 -1.66 -21.44 12.58
CA ILE A 271 -2.66 -20.80 13.42
C ILE A 271 -2.67 -21.45 14.81
N LEU A 272 -2.87 -22.77 14.90
CA LEU A 272 -2.99 -23.52 16.16
C LEU A 272 -1.66 -24.00 16.75
N LYS A 273 -0.54 -23.87 16.01
CA LYS A 273 0.83 -24.24 16.43
C LYS A 273 0.88 -25.51 17.26
N ASP A 274 0.45 -26.60 16.64
CA ASP A 274 0.47 -27.96 17.21
C ASP A 274 -0.48 -28.19 18.40
N GLY A 275 -1.55 -27.39 18.52
CA GLY A 275 -2.71 -27.71 19.36
C GLY A 275 -2.69 -27.10 20.77
N ASP A 276 -1.90 -26.05 20.99
CA ASP A 276 -1.90 -25.31 22.26
C ASP A 276 -3.26 -24.63 22.51
N SER A 277 -4.03 -25.17 23.46
CA SER A 277 -5.37 -24.71 23.80
C SER A 277 -5.39 -23.31 24.41
N SER A 278 -4.28 -22.86 25.01
CA SER A 278 -4.16 -21.49 25.53
C SER A 278 -4.11 -20.44 24.42
N ARG A 279 -3.66 -20.84 23.23
CA ARG A 279 -3.61 -20.00 22.02
C ARG A 279 -4.91 -20.01 21.22
N LEU A 280 -5.86 -20.87 21.56
CA LEU A 280 -7.15 -20.97 20.88
C LEU A 280 -7.99 -19.70 21.07
N GLU A 281 -7.92 -19.05 22.23
CA GLU A 281 -8.51 -17.71 22.47
C GLU A 281 -7.81 -16.60 21.68
N GLU A 282 -6.48 -16.67 21.54
CA GLU A 282 -5.69 -15.74 20.72
C GLU A 282 -6.04 -15.86 19.23
N VAL A 283 -6.31 -17.09 18.77
CA VAL A 283 -6.78 -17.40 17.42
C VAL A 283 -8.20 -16.91 17.18
N MET A 284 -9.12 -17.11 18.13
CA MET A 284 -10.51 -16.63 18.05
C MET A 284 -10.59 -15.10 18.00
N SER A 285 -9.65 -14.41 18.65
CA SER A 285 -9.50 -12.95 18.57
C SER A 285 -8.65 -12.47 17.38
N MET A 286 -8.11 -13.41 16.57
CA MET A 286 -7.14 -13.26 15.47
C MET A 286 -5.84 -12.48 15.80
N THR A 287 -5.76 -11.86 16.97
CA THR A 287 -4.70 -10.91 17.35
C THR A 287 -4.43 -10.85 18.85
N GLY A 288 -5.26 -11.47 19.70
CA GLY A 288 -5.21 -11.24 21.17
C GLY A 288 -5.67 -9.85 21.62
N ARG A 289 -6.21 -9.01 20.72
CA ARG A 289 -6.51 -7.60 20.98
C ARG A 289 -7.98 -7.29 21.31
N LEU A 290 -8.85 -8.31 21.31
CA LEU A 290 -10.26 -8.10 21.64
C LEU A 290 -10.47 -7.43 23.02
N PRO A 291 -9.80 -7.85 24.12
CA PRO A 291 -9.94 -7.16 25.40
C PRO A 291 -9.54 -5.67 25.33
N PHE A 292 -8.46 -5.37 24.61
CA PHE A 292 -8.01 -4.00 24.40
C PHE A 292 -9.03 -3.17 23.60
N TRP A 293 -9.58 -3.72 22.52
CA TRP A 293 -10.61 -3.03 21.73
C TRP A 293 -11.90 -2.84 22.51
N THR A 294 -12.29 -3.82 23.34
CA THR A 294 -13.44 -3.68 24.24
C THR A 294 -13.21 -2.54 25.23
N ALA A 295 -12.04 -2.44 25.83
CA ALA A 295 -11.69 -1.34 26.73
C ALA A 295 -11.70 0.02 26.01
N LEU A 296 -11.17 0.10 24.78
CA LEU A 296 -11.24 1.33 23.98
C LEU A 296 -12.68 1.75 23.69
N ILE A 297 -13.58 0.79 23.39
CA ILE A 297 -14.99 1.09 23.12
C ILE A 297 -15.73 1.47 24.41
N GLN A 298 -15.45 0.80 25.52
CA GLN A 298 -16.20 0.99 26.78
C GLN A 298 -15.71 2.19 27.59
N GLU A 299 -14.42 2.49 27.55
CA GLU A 299 -13.80 3.52 28.39
C GLU A 299 -13.25 4.69 27.56
N GLY A 300 -12.64 4.40 26.40
CA GLY A 300 -12.06 5.44 25.53
C GLY A 300 -13.11 6.22 24.75
N LEU A 301 -13.98 5.52 24.02
CA LEU A 301 -14.98 6.12 23.14
C LEU A 301 -15.96 7.07 23.86
N PRO A 302 -16.47 6.78 25.07
CA PRO A 302 -17.38 7.69 25.75
C PRO A 302 -16.76 9.02 26.17
N ARG A 303 -15.42 9.09 26.28
CA ARG A 303 -14.71 10.33 26.63
C ARG A 303 -14.71 11.32 25.47
N GLU A 304 -14.37 10.85 24.27
CA GLU A 304 -14.25 11.70 23.07
C GLU A 304 -14.97 11.11 21.85
N PRO A 305 -16.31 10.96 21.88
CA PRO A 305 -17.04 10.18 20.87
C PRO A 305 -17.05 10.83 19.48
N LEU A 306 -17.12 12.16 19.41
CA LEU A 306 -17.35 12.86 18.13
C LEU A 306 -16.07 13.16 17.36
N LEU A 307 -15.07 13.76 18.03
CA LEU A 307 -13.83 14.24 17.42
C LEU A 307 -12.59 13.46 17.83
N GLY A 308 -12.71 12.48 18.75
CA GLY A 308 -11.60 11.67 19.21
C GLY A 308 -10.49 12.46 19.92
N PHE A 309 -9.39 11.77 20.22
CA PHE A 309 -8.27 12.33 20.99
C PHE A 309 -7.25 13.13 20.16
N GLY A 310 -7.48 13.24 18.85
CA GLY A 310 -6.57 13.88 17.90
C GLY A 310 -5.82 12.89 17.00
N PHE A 311 -5.28 13.39 15.89
CA PHE A 311 -4.63 12.55 14.88
C PHE A 311 -3.46 11.75 15.46
N MET A 312 -3.52 10.42 15.34
CA MET A 312 -2.56 9.45 15.91
C MET A 312 -2.51 9.42 17.44
N ARG A 313 -3.65 9.67 18.10
CA ARG A 313 -3.82 9.60 19.55
C ARG A 313 -5.03 8.74 19.89
N ILE A 314 -4.89 7.90 20.91
CA ILE A 314 -6.01 7.09 21.44
C ILE A 314 -6.33 7.39 22.90
N ASP A 315 -5.51 8.23 23.54
CA ASP A 315 -5.74 8.84 24.84
C ASP A 315 -4.96 10.16 24.92
N TYR A 316 -5.32 10.99 25.88
CA TYR A 316 -4.58 12.17 26.28
C TYR A 316 -3.23 11.84 26.91
N LYS A 317 -3.14 10.71 27.62
CA LYS A 317 -1.88 10.22 28.22
C LYS A 317 -1.04 9.42 27.20
N GLU A 318 0.22 9.14 27.54
CA GLU A 318 1.09 8.27 26.71
C GLU A 318 0.65 6.81 26.72
N TYR A 319 -0.10 6.41 27.74
CA TYR A 319 -0.64 5.08 27.95
C TYR A 319 -2.14 5.17 28.16
N PHE A 320 -2.87 4.23 27.59
CA PHE A 320 -4.28 4.02 27.87
C PHE A 320 -4.38 3.10 29.10
N GLN A 321 -4.87 3.64 30.21
CA GLN A 321 -4.99 2.93 31.48
C GLN A 321 -6.42 2.41 31.64
N SER A 322 -6.61 1.10 31.46
CA SER A 322 -7.83 0.34 31.79
C SER A 322 -7.44 -0.75 32.82
N THR A 323 -8.21 -1.84 32.92
CA THR A 323 -7.85 -3.06 33.66
C THR A 323 -6.42 -3.55 33.35
N HIS A 324 -5.97 -3.30 32.12
CA HIS A 324 -4.57 -3.41 31.71
C HIS A 324 -4.08 -2.08 31.13
N THR A 325 -2.77 -1.82 31.25
CA THR A 325 -2.15 -0.63 30.67
C THR A 325 -1.65 -0.94 29.26
N TYR A 326 -2.16 -0.20 28.27
CA TYR A 326 -1.80 -0.36 26.87
C TYR A 326 -1.06 0.87 26.34
N PRO A 327 -0.15 0.73 25.35
CA PRO A 327 0.48 1.87 24.70
C PRO A 327 -0.57 2.79 24.05
N GLY A 328 -0.60 4.06 24.43
CA GLY A 328 -1.60 5.05 24.02
C GLY A 328 -1.43 5.60 22.60
N LYS A 329 -0.86 4.82 21.68
CA LYS A 329 -0.48 5.27 20.33
C LYS A 329 -1.04 4.42 19.19
N MET A 330 -1.33 3.14 19.40
CA MET A 330 -1.72 2.22 18.31
C MET A 330 -2.79 1.22 18.75
N THR A 331 -3.89 1.16 18.01
CA THR A 331 -4.97 0.18 18.25
C THR A 331 -4.74 -1.14 17.51
N HIS A 332 -3.83 -1.13 16.53
CA HIS A 332 -3.63 -2.20 15.57
C HIS A 332 -4.90 -2.65 14.85
N ASN A 333 -5.79 -1.70 14.59
CA ASN A 333 -6.89 -1.84 13.66
C ASN A 333 -7.16 -0.44 13.11
N THR A 334 -7.08 -0.29 11.80
CA THR A 334 -7.16 1.01 11.15
C THR A 334 -8.46 1.74 11.45
N PHE A 335 -9.59 1.03 11.51
CA PHE A 335 -10.89 1.64 11.75
C PHE A 335 -11.06 2.03 13.22
N MET A 336 -10.61 1.17 14.14
CA MET A 336 -10.55 1.52 15.57
C MET A 336 -9.60 2.70 15.80
N GLN A 337 -8.46 2.74 15.10
CA GLN A 337 -7.52 3.85 15.17
C GLN A 337 -8.17 5.15 14.72
N VAL A 338 -8.89 5.16 13.59
CA VAL A 338 -9.59 6.36 13.11
C VAL A 338 -10.69 6.78 14.09
N LEU A 339 -11.45 5.82 14.61
CA LEU A 339 -12.51 6.09 15.60
C LEU A 339 -11.94 6.73 16.86
N MET A 340 -10.82 6.23 17.40
CA MET A 340 -10.18 6.83 18.57
C MET A 340 -9.50 8.16 18.26
N ASN A 341 -8.90 8.32 17.08
CA ASN A 341 -8.20 9.54 16.70
C ASN A 341 -9.16 10.71 16.41
N LEU A 342 -10.20 10.46 15.63
CA LEU A 342 -11.05 11.48 14.98
C LEU A 342 -12.54 11.28 15.27
N GLY A 343 -12.89 10.36 16.17
CA GLY A 343 -14.26 10.06 16.58
C GLY A 343 -15.14 9.51 15.46
N PHE A 344 -16.46 9.53 15.71
CA PHE A 344 -17.45 9.13 14.71
C PHE A 344 -17.39 9.99 13.45
N VAL A 345 -17.05 11.27 13.56
CA VAL A 345 -16.91 12.14 12.38
C VAL A 345 -15.82 11.61 11.45
N GLY A 346 -14.63 11.34 12.00
CA GLY A 346 -13.55 10.74 11.22
C GLY A 346 -13.91 9.37 10.65
N LEU A 347 -14.54 8.51 11.46
CA LEU A 347 -14.94 7.17 11.01
C LEU A 347 -15.94 7.23 9.84
N THR A 348 -16.95 8.10 9.91
CA THR A 348 -17.92 8.28 8.83
C THR A 348 -17.22 8.74 7.54
N VAL A 349 -16.30 9.69 7.64
CA VAL A 349 -15.53 10.19 6.49
C VAL A 349 -14.75 9.07 5.81
N VAL A 350 -14.04 8.25 6.57
CA VAL A 350 -13.24 7.15 6.00
C VAL A 350 -14.11 6.03 5.43
N ILE A 351 -15.28 5.75 6.00
CA ILE A 351 -16.24 4.79 5.44
C ILE A 351 -16.73 5.27 4.07
N PHE A 352 -17.19 6.52 3.96
CA PHE A 352 -17.59 7.08 2.67
C PHE A 352 -16.43 7.10 1.68
N GLN A 353 -15.23 7.46 2.12
CA GLN A 353 -14.03 7.43 1.31
C GLN A 353 -13.79 6.02 0.73
N LEU A 354 -13.88 4.98 1.55
CA LEU A 354 -13.70 3.59 1.13
C LEU A 354 -14.80 3.16 0.15
N LEU A 355 -16.06 3.49 0.42
CA LEU A 355 -17.20 3.19 -0.45
C LEU A 355 -17.04 3.81 -1.85
N PHE A 356 -16.70 5.10 -1.92
CA PHE A 356 -16.49 5.78 -3.22
C PHE A 356 -15.26 5.23 -3.96
N THR A 357 -14.23 4.82 -3.23
CA THR A 357 -13.03 4.19 -3.81
C THR A 357 -13.36 2.82 -4.42
N ILE A 358 -14.08 1.95 -3.70
CA ILE A 358 -14.52 0.63 -4.20
C ILE A 358 -15.47 0.77 -5.40
N ARG A 359 -16.38 1.75 -5.35
CA ARG A 359 -17.25 2.10 -6.49
C ARG A 359 -16.39 2.50 -7.69
N GLY A 360 -15.42 3.39 -7.50
CA GLY A 360 -14.48 3.82 -8.53
C GLY A 360 -13.72 2.64 -9.15
N PHE A 361 -13.20 1.72 -8.34
CA PHE A 361 -12.53 0.50 -8.83
C PHE A 361 -13.43 -0.36 -9.70
N SER A 362 -14.69 -0.48 -9.31
CA SER A 362 -15.68 -1.30 -10.02
C SER A 362 -16.03 -0.77 -11.41
N MET A 363 -15.86 0.54 -11.62
CA MET A 363 -16.11 1.25 -12.89
C MET A 363 -14.89 1.28 -13.83
N GLU A 364 -13.74 0.76 -13.42
CA GLU A 364 -12.55 0.70 -14.27
C GLU A 364 -12.56 -0.50 -15.22
N LYS A 365 -11.73 -0.43 -16.27
CA LYS A 365 -11.54 -1.53 -17.23
C LYS A 365 -11.07 -2.80 -16.52
N ASN A 366 -11.46 -3.97 -17.05
CA ASN A 366 -11.25 -5.28 -16.41
C ASN A 366 -9.82 -5.53 -15.88
N GLU A 367 -8.77 -5.21 -16.66
CA GLU A 367 -7.38 -5.40 -16.21
C GLU A 367 -7.05 -4.52 -15.00
N LYS A 368 -7.30 -3.21 -15.11
CA LYS A 368 -7.06 -2.23 -14.05
C LYS A 368 -7.93 -2.49 -12.82
N LYS A 369 -9.21 -2.82 -13.00
CA LYS A 369 -10.13 -3.24 -11.94
C LYS A 369 -9.57 -4.42 -11.16
N ARG A 370 -9.13 -5.49 -11.85
CA ARG A 370 -8.54 -6.67 -11.21
C ARG A 370 -7.26 -6.31 -10.47
N MET A 371 -6.42 -5.43 -11.03
CA MET A 371 -5.18 -4.97 -10.36
C MET A 371 -5.52 -4.24 -9.06
N LEU A 372 -6.46 -3.31 -9.10
CA LEU A 372 -6.89 -2.52 -7.95
C LEU A 372 -7.48 -3.42 -6.84
N PHE A 373 -8.38 -4.34 -7.18
CA PHE A 373 -8.91 -5.28 -6.19
C PHE A 373 -7.85 -6.27 -5.66
N GLY A 374 -6.95 -6.75 -6.53
CA GLY A 374 -5.85 -7.62 -6.12
C GLY A 374 -4.93 -6.95 -5.11
N MET A 375 -4.61 -5.67 -5.30
CA MET A 375 -3.83 -4.87 -4.34
C MET A 375 -4.64 -4.51 -3.09
N LEU A 376 -5.95 -4.28 -3.20
CA LEU A 376 -6.82 -3.91 -2.08
C LEU A 376 -6.89 -5.02 -1.04
N ILE A 377 -6.99 -6.29 -1.46
CA ILE A 377 -7.17 -7.44 -0.57
C ILE A 377 -6.13 -7.49 0.56
N PRO A 378 -4.80 -7.58 0.30
CA PRO A 378 -3.81 -7.68 1.36
C PRO A 378 -3.78 -6.41 2.23
N ILE A 379 -3.97 -5.24 1.63
CA ILE A 379 -3.95 -3.97 2.36
C ILE A 379 -5.15 -3.86 3.31
N LEU A 380 -6.34 -4.25 2.84
CA LEU A 380 -7.57 -4.20 3.63
C LEU A 380 -7.55 -5.24 4.76
N ILE A 381 -7.06 -6.45 4.50
CA ILE A 381 -6.90 -7.47 5.54
C ILE A 381 -5.95 -6.97 6.63
N ASN A 382 -4.80 -6.40 6.24
CA ASN A 382 -3.88 -5.81 7.21
C ASN A 382 -4.53 -4.65 7.97
N SER A 383 -5.38 -3.85 7.30
CA SER A 383 -6.12 -2.75 7.94
C SER A 383 -7.04 -3.22 9.07
N PHE A 384 -7.59 -4.43 8.99
CA PHE A 384 -8.42 -5.01 10.06
C PHE A 384 -7.60 -5.61 11.21
N THR A 385 -6.36 -6.01 10.97
CA THR A 385 -5.56 -6.77 11.96
C THR A 385 -4.39 -5.98 12.55
N GLU A 386 -3.91 -4.96 11.85
CA GLU A 386 -2.70 -4.18 12.16
C GLU A 386 -2.82 -2.74 11.61
N PHE A 387 -1.80 -2.28 10.89
CA PHE A 387 -1.71 -1.04 10.15
C PHE A 387 -2.35 -1.18 8.77
N GLY A 388 -2.86 -0.08 8.24
CA GLY A 388 -3.60 -0.16 7.00
C GLY A 388 -3.65 1.14 6.23
N ILE A 389 -4.82 1.38 5.64
CA ILE A 389 -5.06 2.49 4.71
C ILE A 389 -5.20 3.87 5.37
N PHE A 390 -5.37 3.91 6.70
CA PHE A 390 -5.39 5.10 7.54
C PHE A 390 -4.55 4.85 8.81
N GLY A 391 -4.37 5.87 9.64
CA GLY A 391 -3.51 5.77 10.82
C GLY A 391 -2.06 6.16 10.52
N GLU A 392 -1.12 5.57 11.26
CA GLU A 392 0.28 5.95 11.21
C GLU A 392 0.90 5.75 9.82
N SER A 393 1.84 6.61 9.42
CA SER A 393 2.48 6.57 8.11
C SER A 393 3.16 5.21 7.83
N ASN A 394 2.52 4.38 7.01
CA ASN A 394 3.03 3.08 6.54
C ASN A 394 2.88 2.96 5.01
N TYR A 395 3.48 1.95 4.37
CA TYR A 395 3.39 1.79 2.91
C TYR A 395 2.01 1.26 2.44
N GLY A 396 1.17 0.72 3.33
CA GLY A 396 -0.24 0.46 3.03
C GLY A 396 -0.99 1.75 2.66
N ILE A 397 -0.71 2.85 3.37
CA ILE A 397 -1.20 4.19 3.01
C ILE A 397 -0.66 4.61 1.62
N LEU A 398 0.64 4.42 1.37
CA LEU A 398 1.24 4.74 0.06
C LEU A 398 0.52 4.00 -1.08
N PHE A 399 0.38 2.68 -0.98
CA PHE A 399 -0.28 1.89 -2.02
C PHE A 399 -1.76 2.27 -2.16
N TYR A 400 -2.45 2.56 -1.06
CA TYR A 400 -3.83 3.00 -1.10
C TYR A 400 -3.98 4.35 -1.82
N GLN A 401 -3.10 5.32 -1.55
CA GLN A 401 -3.08 6.61 -2.24
C GLN A 401 -2.77 6.46 -3.74
N ILE A 402 -1.83 5.59 -4.12
CA ILE A 402 -1.59 5.24 -5.53
C ILE A 402 -2.89 4.71 -6.17
N MET A 403 -3.63 3.85 -5.47
CA MET A 403 -4.89 3.29 -5.98
C MET A 403 -6.01 4.35 -6.11
N ILE A 404 -6.12 5.29 -5.16
CA ILE A 404 -7.04 6.45 -5.26
C ILE A 404 -6.71 7.25 -6.51
N PHE A 405 -5.45 7.64 -6.72
CA PHE A 405 -5.07 8.41 -7.90
C PHE A 405 -5.19 7.61 -9.19
N ALA A 406 -5.03 6.28 -9.14
CA ALA A 406 -5.16 5.44 -10.32
C ALA A 406 -6.57 5.54 -10.91
N ILE A 407 -7.61 5.76 -10.10
CA ILE A 407 -8.98 5.96 -10.58
C ILE A 407 -9.37 7.43 -10.72
N SER A 408 -8.50 8.37 -10.36
CA SER A 408 -8.83 9.80 -10.29
C SER A 408 -8.61 10.55 -11.60
N PHE A 409 -7.91 9.95 -12.58
CA PHE A 409 -7.57 10.61 -13.83
C PHE A 409 -8.17 9.92 -15.05
N GLU A 410 -8.61 10.72 -16.00
CA GLU A 410 -9.00 10.29 -17.34
C GLU A 410 -8.58 11.34 -18.38
N PRO A 411 -8.39 10.95 -19.66
CA PRO A 411 -8.04 11.92 -20.71
C PRO A 411 -9.15 12.95 -20.91
N SER A 412 -8.77 14.23 -21.04
CA SER A 412 -9.69 15.27 -21.49
C SER A 412 -10.06 15.03 -22.97
N PRO A 413 -11.36 15.09 -23.34
CA PRO A 413 -11.79 14.98 -24.73
C PRO A 413 -11.38 16.20 -25.59
N PHE A 414 -11.11 17.33 -24.93
CA PHE A 414 -10.76 18.61 -25.56
C PHE A 414 -9.37 19.05 -25.10
N LEU A 415 -8.55 19.45 -26.06
CA LEU A 415 -7.27 20.09 -25.83
C LEU A 415 -7.44 21.59 -26.02
N THR A 416 -6.84 22.38 -25.14
CA THR A 416 -6.72 23.83 -25.33
C THR A 416 -5.82 24.13 -26.53
N ARG A 417 -5.94 25.32 -27.13
CA ARG A 417 -5.11 25.71 -28.29
C ARG A 417 -3.61 25.62 -27.99
N SER A 418 -3.18 26.00 -26.78
CA SER A 418 -1.79 25.89 -26.34
C SER A 418 -1.30 24.45 -26.25
N GLU A 419 -2.16 23.54 -25.81
CA GLU A 419 -1.83 22.11 -25.71
C GLU A 419 -1.72 21.46 -27.09
N SER A 420 -2.67 21.76 -27.98
CA SER A 420 -2.62 21.31 -29.38
C SER A 420 -1.35 21.80 -30.08
N LEU A 421 -1.02 23.10 -29.96
CA LEU A 421 0.20 23.67 -30.53
C LEU A 421 1.46 23.00 -29.97
N ARG A 422 1.48 22.72 -28.66
CA ARG A 422 2.61 22.02 -28.01
C ARG A 422 2.78 20.61 -28.55
N LEU A 423 1.69 19.86 -28.76
CA LEU A 423 1.77 18.54 -29.40
C LEU A 423 2.32 18.61 -30.81
N GLU A 424 1.87 19.57 -31.60
CA GLU A 424 2.34 19.74 -32.98
C GLU A 424 3.85 20.05 -33.02
N ILE A 425 4.32 20.94 -32.15
CA ILE A 425 5.75 21.26 -32.02
C ILE A 425 6.53 20.01 -31.56
N SER A 426 6.06 19.30 -30.54
CA SER A 426 6.70 18.08 -30.05
C SER A 426 6.67 16.94 -31.08
N ALA A 427 5.67 16.88 -31.95
CA ALA A 427 5.62 15.94 -33.06
C ALA A 427 6.69 16.26 -34.12
N LYS A 428 6.80 17.53 -34.53
CA LYS A 428 7.80 17.99 -35.51
C LYS A 428 9.24 17.82 -35.02
N ASN A 429 9.50 17.99 -33.73
CA ASN A 429 10.84 17.80 -33.17
C ASN A 429 11.25 16.31 -33.03
N ARG A 430 10.33 15.37 -33.26
CA ARG A 430 10.57 13.92 -33.16
C ARG A 430 10.71 13.22 -34.52
N SER A 431 10.13 13.80 -35.57
CA SER A 431 10.41 13.43 -36.97
C SER A 431 11.76 13.97 -37.38
#